data_AF-J0Q547-F1
#
_entry.id   AF-J0Q547-F1
#
_cell.length_a   1.000
_cell.length_b   1.000
_cell.length_c   1.000
_cell.angle_alpha   90.00
_cell.angle_beta   90.00
_cell.angle_gamma   90.00
#
_symmetry.space_group_name_H-M   'P 1'
#
loop_
_entity.id
_entity.type
_entity.pdbx_description
1 polymer ?
#
loop_
_entity_poly.entity_id
_entity_poly.type
_entity_poly.pdbx_seq_one_letter_code
_entity_poly.pdbx_strand_id
1 'polypeptide(L)' 'MAGVDHDLAMRSLQQAKIGVIGAGGIGSNVATLLAAAGIGYLRITDGD' A
#
# COMPACT_ATOMS: atom_id res chain seq x y z
N MET A 1 25.24 4.60 3.63
CA MET A 1 24.02 4.25 2.87
C MET A 1 23.84 5.31 1.82
N ALA A 2 23.73 4.96 0.53
CA ALA A 2 23.27 5.92 -0.47
C ALA A 2 21.87 6.40 -0.06
N GLY A 3 21.65 7.71 -0.04
CA GLY A 3 20.34 8.28 0.33
C GLY A 3 19.27 7.82 -0.65
N VAL A 4 18.06 7.56 -0.14
CA VAL A 4 16.90 7.31 -0.99
C VAL A 4 16.43 8.64 -1.54
N ASP A 5 16.28 8.73 -2.86
CA ASP A 5 15.58 9.86 -3.48
C ASP A 5 14.11 9.81 -3.05
N HIS A 6 13.73 10.75 -2.19
CA HIS A 6 12.39 10.80 -1.60
C HIS A 6 11.31 11.05 -2.64
N ASP A 7 11.56 11.88 -3.65
CA ASP A 7 10.57 12.19 -4.67
C ASP A 7 10.33 10.97 -5.57
N LEU A 8 11.40 10.28 -5.95
CA LEU A 8 11.29 9.03 -6.72
C LEU A 8 10.55 7.94 -5.91
N ALA A 9 10.86 7.82 -4.63
CA ALA A 9 10.21 6.85 -3.74
C ALA A 9 8.71 7.13 -3.60
N MET A 10 8.33 8.39 -3.34
CA MET A 10 6.91 8.76 -3.20
C MET A 10 6.13 8.59 -4.49
N ARG A 11 6.71 8.94 -5.64
CA ARG A 11 6.09 8.68 -6.96
C ARG A 11 5.86 7.18 -7.19
N SER A 12 6.82 6.35 -6.80
CA SER A 12 6.72 4.90 -6.94
C SER A 12 5.58 4.33 -6.09
N LEU A 13 5.42 4.80 -4.85
CA LEU A 13 4.31 4.39 -3.98
C LEU A 13 2.96 4.82 -4.54
N GLN A 14 2.82 6.06 -4.99
CA GLN A 14 1.58 6.58 -5.57
C GLN A 14 1.13 5.81 -6.83
N GLN A 15 2.07 5.34 -7.64
CA GLN A 15 1.79 4.59 -8.87
C GLN A 15 1.63 3.09 -8.66
N ALA A 16 2.01 2.57 -7.49
CA ALA A 16 1.88 1.16 -7.17
C ALA A 16 0.41 0.72 -7.12
N LYS A 17 0.11 -0.41 -7.75
CA LYS A 17 -1.20 -1.05 -7.71
C LYS A 17 -1.12 -2.30 -6.86
N ILE A 18 -1.71 -2.26 -5.67
CA ILE A 18 -1.60 -3.35 -4.70
C ILE A 18 -2.95 -4.02 -4.49
N GLY A 19 -2.94 -5.36 -4.52
CA GLY A 19 -4.07 -6.20 -4.11
C GLY A 19 -3.88 -6.70 -2.67
N VAL A 20 -4.90 -6.58 -1.85
CA VAL A 20 -4.98 -7.17 -0.50
C VAL A 20 -6.08 -8.22 -0.51
N ILE A 21 -5.75 -9.46 -0.15
CA ILE A 21 -6.70 -10.58 -0.08
C ILE A 21 -6.94 -10.92 1.39
N GLY A 22 -8.22 -10.93 1.78
CA GLY A 22 -8.68 -10.93 3.16
C GLY A 22 -8.73 -9.52 3.73
N ALA A 23 -9.85 -9.14 4.34
CA ALA A 23 -10.08 -7.87 5.03
C ALA A 23 -10.25 -8.06 6.55
N GLY A 24 -9.95 -9.25 7.09
CA GLY A 24 -9.83 -9.49 8.53
C GLY A 24 -8.65 -8.75 9.19
N GLY A 25 -8.32 -9.11 10.44
CA GLY A 25 -7.38 -8.35 11.28
C GLY A 25 -6.01 -8.02 10.65
N ILE A 26 -5.46 -8.90 9.81
CA ILE A 26 -4.20 -8.64 9.11
C ILE A 26 -4.44 -7.74 7.88
N GLY A 27 -5.40 -8.12 7.04
CA GLY A 27 -5.70 -7.42 5.80
C GLY A 27 -6.11 -5.97 6.03
N SER A 28 -6.96 -5.72 7.02
CA SER A 28 -7.37 -4.37 7.42
C SER A 28 -6.19 -3.50 7.89
N ASN A 29 -5.29 -4.05 8.71
CA ASN A 29 -4.12 -3.31 9.19
C ASN A 29 -3.12 -3.02 8.06
N VAL A 30 -2.88 -4.00 7.18
CA VAL A 30 -1.99 -3.84 6.02
C VAL A 30 -2.56 -2.82 5.04
N ALA A 31 -3.86 -2.90 4.71
CA ALA A 31 -4.51 -1.94 3.83
C ALA A 31 -4.42 -0.51 4.39
N THR A 32 -4.64 -0.35 5.70
CA THR A 32 -4.54 0.95 6.39
C THR A 32 -3.12 1.50 6.33
N LEU A 33 -2.10 0.67 6.62
CA LEU A 33 -0.70 1.07 6.53
C LEU A 33 -0.32 1.50 5.11
N LEU A 34 -0.71 0.72 4.09
CA LEU A 34 -0.42 1.03 2.70
C LEU A 34 -1.07 2.34 2.25
N ALA A 35 -2.31 2.59 2.66
CA ALA A 35 -2.97 3.87 2.40
C ALA A 35 -2.23 5.03 3.09
N ALA A 36 -1.85 4.87 4.35
CA ALA A 36 -1.09 5.87 5.09
C ALA A 36 0.31 6.14 4.51
N ALA A 37 0.94 5.12 3.90
CA ALA A 37 2.21 5.24 3.21
C ALA A 37 2.12 5.98 1.86
N GLY A 38 0.92 6.32 1.39
CA GLY A 38 0.71 7.07 0.15
C GLY A 38 0.53 6.20 -1.09
N ILE A 39 0.17 4.92 -0.93
CA ILE A 39 -0.24 4.07 -2.05
C ILE A 39 -1.53 4.63 -2.66
N GLY A 40 -1.50 4.95 -3.95
CA GLY A 40 -2.62 5.57 -4.66
C GLY A 40 -3.70 4.60 -5.13
N TYR A 41 -3.41 3.29 -5.19
CA TYR A 41 -4.35 2.28 -5.63
C TYR A 41 -4.27 1.00 -4.77
N LEU A 42 -5.38 0.71 -4.08
CA LEU A 42 -5.58 -0.52 -3.32
C LEU A 42 -6.84 -1.24 -3.84
N ARG A 43 -6.69 -2.52 -4.14
CA ARG A 43 -7.81 -3.43 -4.40
C ARG A 43 -7.91 -4.42 -3.26
N ILE A 44 -9.00 -4.36 -2.51
CA ILE A 44 -9.24 -5.29 -1.40
C ILE A 44 -10.31 -6.29 -1.85
N THR A 45 -10.05 -7.57 -1.60
CA THR A 45 -11.02 -8.64 -1.81
C THR A 45 -11.11 -9.45 -0.52
N ASP A 46 -12.32 -9.66 -0.01
CA ASP A 46 -12.61 -10.63 1.04
C ASP A 46 -13.64 -11.65 0.53
N GLY A 47 -13.63 -12.84 1.12
CA GLY A 47 -14.53 -13.94 0.74
C GLY A 47 -15.57 -14.28 1.80
N ASP A 48 -15.61 -13.53 2.90
CA ASP A 48 -16.65 -13.60 3.92
C ASP A 48 -17.90 -12.77 3.57
#